data_AF-A0A1W9QUI2-F1
#
_entry.id   AF-A0A1W9QUI2-F1
#
_cell.length_a   1.000
_cell.length_b   1.000
_cell.length_c   1.000
_cell.angle_alpha   90.00
_cell.angle_beta   90.00
_cell.angle_gamma   90.00
#
_symmetry.space_group_name_H-M   'P 1'
#
loop_
_entity.id
_entity.type
_entity.pdbx_description
1 polymer ?
#
loop_
_entity_poly.entity_id
_entity_poly.type
_entity_poly.pdbx_seq_one_letter_code
_entity_poly.pdbx_strand_id
1 'polypeptide(L)'
;MPLPVIGATLVYAVSFMIIAGLQIIMSRMLDARKTFVVGVSVIAGISVFSLGHIYSEIHLWVKPVFSSALSLATITAIVLNLIMRIGTKKHVVLGVSLKGTFSDKIFEFMDYNGKRWGARPEIIFNVGAALNEFMDIAAGYGFVIDKDLKVNVYFDEFSLDATICYRGQLIQFPDKRPSPDEIMGIKTAP
;
A
#
# COMPACT_ATOMS: atom_id res chain seq x y z
N MET A 1 -37.43 14.53 18.43
CA MET A 1 -37.53 13.18 17.82
C MET A 1 -37.78 12.16 18.93
N PRO A 2 -38.55 11.07 18.72
CA PRO A 2 -38.82 10.06 19.75
C PRO A 2 -37.54 9.36 20.23
N LEU A 3 -37.45 9.02 21.53
CA LEU A 3 -36.27 8.36 22.12
C LEU A 3 -35.83 7.07 21.38
N PRO A 4 -36.75 6.16 20.97
CA PRO A 4 -36.35 4.96 20.23
C PRO A 4 -35.67 5.26 18.90
N VAL A 5 -36.08 6.34 18.22
CA VAL A 5 -35.49 6.77 16.94
C VAL A 5 -34.08 7.32 17.17
N ILE A 6 -33.88 8.10 18.23
CA ILE A 6 -32.56 8.64 18.61
C ILE A 6 -31.59 7.50 18.96
N GLY A 7 -32.04 6.48 19.69
CA GLY A 7 -31.23 5.31 20.01
C GLY A 7 -30.78 4.56 18.75
N ALA A 8 -31.72 4.32 17.83
CA ALA A 8 -31.43 3.63 16.57
C ALA A 8 -30.43 4.41 15.69
N THR A 9 -30.60 5.73 15.56
CA THR A 9 -29.68 6.56 14.77
C THR A 9 -28.29 6.64 15.38
N LEU A 10 -28.17 6.67 16.71
CA LEU A 10 -26.89 6.71 17.40
C LEU A 10 -26.12 5.40 17.25
N VAL A 11 -26.78 4.25 17.40
CA VAL A 11 -26.17 2.93 17.16
C VAL A 11 -25.71 2.80 15.71
N TYR A 12 -26.53 3.23 14.75
CA TYR A 12 -26.16 3.24 13.34
C TYR A 12 -24.93 4.10 13.07
N ALA A 13 -24.90 5.34 13.59
CA ALA A 13 -23.80 6.27 13.40
C ALA A 13 -22.47 5.74 13.98
N VAL A 14 -22.50 5.17 15.19
CA VAL A 14 -21.31 4.59 15.84
C VAL A 14 -20.81 3.37 15.06
N SER A 15 -21.72 2.49 14.62
CA SER A 15 -21.36 1.31 13.84
C SER A 15 -20.69 1.70 12.52
N PHE A 16 -21.25 2.69 11.82
CA PHE A 16 -20.69 3.20 10.57
C PHE A 16 -19.31 3.84 10.79
N MET A 17 -19.13 4.60 11.86
CA MET A 17 -17.83 5.21 12.21
C MET A 17 -16.75 4.15 12.48
N ILE A 18 -17.09 3.04 13.16
CA ILE A 18 -16.16 1.94 13.39
C ILE A 18 -15.77 1.28 12.06
N ILE A 19 -16.75 0.99 11.20
CA ILE A 19 -16.47 0.39 9.87
C ILE A 19 -15.59 1.31 9.03
N ALA A 20 -15.88 2.61 8.99
CA ALA A 20 -15.06 3.58 8.29
C ALA A 20 -13.62 3.61 8.83
N GLY A 21 -13.45 3.55 10.15
CA GLY A 21 -12.12 3.44 10.78
C GLY A 21 -11.36 2.17 10.36
N LEU A 22 -12.04 1.03 10.35
CA LEU A 22 -11.46 -0.24 9.89
C LEU A 22 -11.10 -0.20 8.40
N GLN A 23 -11.93 0.40 7.55
CA GLN A 23 -11.64 0.60 6.13
C GLN A 23 -10.38 1.44 5.93
N ILE A 24 -10.21 2.52 6.70
CA ILE A 24 -9.00 3.35 6.66
C ILE A 24 -7.76 2.52 7.03
N ILE A 25 -7.84 1.70 8.09
CA ILE A 25 -6.76 0.81 8.50
C ILE A 25 -6.42 -0.22 7.40
N MET A 26 -7.44 -0.84 6.81
CA MET A 26 -7.32 -1.89 5.79
C MET A 26 -7.00 -1.36 4.38
N SER A 27 -7.02 -0.04 4.17
CA SER A 27 -6.67 0.59 2.89
C SER A 27 -5.22 0.32 2.45
N ARG A 28 -4.37 -0.06 3.41
CA ARG A 28 -3.02 -0.54 3.17
C ARG A 28 -2.93 -2.02 3.49
N MET A 29 -2.09 -2.74 2.76
CA MET A 29 -1.79 -4.13 3.09
C MET A 29 -1.27 -4.19 4.54
N LEU A 30 -1.85 -5.08 5.33
CA LEU A 30 -1.48 -5.24 6.72
C LEU A 30 -0.28 -6.19 6.81
N ASP A 31 0.88 -5.61 7.09
CA ASP A 31 2.08 -6.36 7.49
C ASP A 31 2.10 -6.56 9.01
N ALA A 32 2.87 -7.54 9.49
CA ALA A 32 3.01 -7.86 10.92
C ALA A 32 3.30 -6.62 11.79
N ARG A 33 4.13 -5.70 11.31
CA ARG A 33 4.43 -4.44 12.03
C ARG A 33 3.20 -3.54 12.18
N LYS A 34 2.40 -3.38 11.10
CA LYS A 34 1.21 -2.53 11.11
C LYS A 34 0.11 -3.15 11.95
N THR A 35 -0.07 -4.47 11.85
CA THR A 35 -1.00 -5.22 12.70
C THR A 35 -0.65 -5.05 14.17
N PHE A 36 0.63 -5.09 14.53
CA PHE A 36 1.08 -4.85 15.90
C PHE A 36 0.78 -3.42 16.36
N VAL A 37 1.13 -2.40 15.56
CA VAL A 37 0.87 -0.99 15.88
C VAL A 37 -0.63 -0.76 16.11
N VAL A 38 -1.48 -1.22 15.20
CA VAL A 38 -2.94 -1.06 15.30
C VAL A 38 -3.48 -1.80 16.52
N GLY A 39 -3.13 -3.07 16.69
CA GLY A 39 -3.63 -3.90 17.78
C GLY A 39 -3.29 -3.32 19.15
N VAL A 40 -2.02 -2.98 19.39
CA VAL A 40 -1.57 -2.41 20.67
C VAL A 40 -2.23 -1.06 20.93
N SER A 41 -2.41 -0.22 19.91
CA SER A 41 -3.03 1.09 20.06
C SER A 41 -4.52 1.00 20.41
N VAL A 42 -5.24 0.08 19.79
CA VAL A 42 -6.65 -0.18 20.11
C VAL A 42 -6.79 -0.72 21.53
N ILE A 43 -5.94 -1.69 21.91
CA ILE A 43 -5.91 -2.24 23.28
C ILE A 43 -5.61 -1.13 24.30
N ALA A 44 -4.63 -0.26 24.02
CA ALA A 44 -4.30 0.87 24.87
C ALA A 44 -5.50 1.82 25.06
N GLY A 45 -6.20 2.19 23.99
CA GLY A 45 -7.40 3.02 24.10
C GLY A 45 -8.52 2.39 24.92
N ILE A 46 -8.81 1.11 24.68
CA ILE A 46 -9.84 0.36 25.43
C ILE A 46 -9.45 0.23 26.91
N SER A 47 -8.16 0.12 27.22
CA SER A 47 -7.66 -0.01 28.58
C SER A 47 -8.07 1.16 29.49
N VAL A 48 -8.31 2.36 28.94
CA VAL A 48 -8.78 3.53 29.71
C VAL A 48 -10.11 3.24 30.43
N PHE A 49 -11.00 2.47 29.79
CA PHE A 49 -12.29 2.12 30.38
C PHE A 49 -12.17 1.07 31.49
N SER A 50 -11.13 0.22 31.45
CA SER A 50 -10.95 -0.87 32.42
C SER A 50 -10.00 -0.53 33.57
N LEU A 51 -9.01 0.35 33.33
CA LEU A 51 -7.90 0.62 34.24
C LEU A 51 -7.87 2.10 34.69
N GLY A 52 -9.01 2.80 34.65
CA GLY A 52 -9.10 4.23 34.94
C GLY A 52 -8.43 4.68 36.24
N HIS A 53 -8.42 3.84 37.28
CA HIS A 53 -7.75 4.12 38.55
C HIS A 53 -6.21 4.21 38.42
N ILE A 54 -5.59 3.39 37.58
CA ILE A 54 -4.12 3.38 37.38
C ILE A 54 -3.66 4.68 36.70
N TYR A 55 -4.49 5.23 35.82
CA TYR A 55 -4.18 6.45 35.08
C TYR A 55 -4.38 7.74 35.91
N SER A 56 -4.99 7.66 37.10
CA SER A 56 -5.25 8.83 37.95
C SER A 56 -4.03 9.33 38.73
N GLU A 57 -3.01 8.50 38.93
CA GLU A 57 -1.77 8.84 39.66
C GLU A 57 -0.67 9.44 38.76
N ILE A 58 -0.99 9.67 37.49
CA ILE A 58 -0.03 10.16 36.49
C ILE A 58 0.22 11.67 36.65
N HIS A 59 1.49 12.06 36.47
CA HIS A 59 1.96 13.45 36.57
C HIS A 59 1.13 14.43 35.71
N LEU A 60 0.84 15.63 36.23
CA LEU A 60 -0.11 16.58 35.63
C LEU A 60 0.16 16.91 34.15
N TRP A 61 1.42 16.92 33.72
CA TRP A 61 1.81 17.27 32.34
C TRP A 61 1.41 16.24 31.29
N VAL A 62 1.35 14.96 31.65
CA VAL A 62 0.97 13.88 30.73
C VAL A 62 -0.47 13.40 30.92
N LYS A 63 -1.13 13.85 31.99
CA LYS A 63 -2.53 13.54 32.30
C LYS A 63 -3.53 13.73 31.12
N PRO A 64 -3.41 14.75 30.24
CA PRO A 64 -4.30 14.89 29.08
C PRO A 64 -4.18 13.77 28.03
N VAL A 65 -3.04 13.07 27.98
CA VAL A 65 -2.85 11.92 27.08
C VAL A 65 -3.69 10.73 27.54
N PHE A 66 -3.79 10.55 28.85
CA PHE A 66 -4.51 9.44 29.47
C PHE A 66 -5.98 9.77 29.80
N SER A 67 -6.44 10.99 29.49
CA SER A 67 -7.80 11.43 29.82
C SER A 67 -8.86 10.92 28.85
N SER A 68 -8.49 10.39 27.67
CA SER A 68 -9.45 9.80 26.73
C SER A 68 -8.88 8.57 26.02
N ALA A 69 -9.75 7.59 25.77
CA ALA A 69 -9.41 6.39 25.01
C ALA A 69 -8.85 6.71 23.62
N LEU A 70 -9.42 7.72 22.95
CA LEU A 70 -8.97 8.15 21.63
C LEU A 70 -7.57 8.77 21.67
N SER A 71 -7.29 9.62 22.67
CA SER A 71 -5.98 10.26 22.84
C SER A 71 -4.89 9.23 23.08
N LEU A 72 -5.11 8.32 24.04
CA LEU A 72 -4.15 7.27 24.38
C LEU A 72 -3.91 6.32 23.19
N ALA A 73 -4.95 5.89 22.49
CA ALA A 73 -4.80 5.07 21.29
C ALA A 73 -3.99 5.80 20.20
N THR A 74 -4.28 7.07 19.95
CA THR A 74 -3.62 7.86 18.90
C THR A 74 -2.15 8.06 19.20
N ILE A 75 -1.82 8.45 20.44
CA ILE A 75 -0.43 8.69 20.84
C ILE A 75 0.36 7.39 20.85
N THR A 76 -0.24 6.30 21.34
CA THR A 76 0.37 4.96 21.28
C THR A 76 0.65 4.55 19.84
N ALA A 77 -0.30 4.77 18.92
CA ALA A 77 -0.12 4.50 17.50
C ALA A 77 1.02 5.30 16.89
N ILE A 78 1.09 6.60 17.18
CA ILE A 78 2.16 7.47 16.67
C ILE A 78 3.53 7.02 17.19
N VAL A 79 3.66 6.77 18.50
CA VAL A 79 4.92 6.34 19.12
C VAL A 79 5.37 5.00 18.58
N LEU A 80 4.48 4.00 18.54
CA LEU A 80 4.79 2.69 17.97
C LEU A 80 5.17 2.80 16.50
N ASN A 81 4.46 3.62 15.72
CA ASN A 81 4.77 3.83 14.32
C ASN A 81 6.17 4.44 14.14
N LEU A 82 6.53 5.45 14.94
CA LEU A 82 7.87 6.06 14.91
C LEU A 82 8.97 5.05 15.26
N ILE A 83 8.76 4.22 16.29
CA ILE A 83 9.72 3.17 16.68
C ILE A 83 9.87 2.15 15.55
N MET A 84 8.77 1.68 14.97
CA MET A 84 8.77 0.67 13.92
C MET A 84 9.27 1.17 12.55
N ARG A 85 9.34 2.50 12.37
CA ARG A 85 9.82 3.17 11.15
C ARG A 85 11.33 3.08 10.95
N ILE A 86 12.09 2.75 12.00
CA ILE A 86 13.56 2.66 11.90
C ILE A 86 13.92 1.48 10.97
N GLY A 87 14.46 1.79 9.77
CA GLY A 87 14.98 0.81 8.81
C GLY A 87 14.04 0.40 7.66
N THR A 88 13.15 1.26 7.17
CA THR A 88 12.10 0.89 6.19
C THR A 88 12.48 0.94 4.71
N LYS A 89 13.74 1.20 4.31
CA LYS A 89 14.14 1.08 2.91
C LYS A 89 14.16 -0.40 2.51
N LYS A 90 13.28 -0.80 1.59
CA LYS A 90 13.17 -2.19 1.12
C LYS A 90 13.50 -2.24 -0.36
N HIS A 91 14.58 -2.96 -0.69
CA HIS A 91 15.01 -3.23 -2.04
C HIS A 91 14.90 -4.72 -2.31
N VAL A 92 14.26 -5.10 -3.41
CA VAL A 92 14.13 -6.49 -3.85
C VAL A 92 14.42 -6.57 -5.34
N VAL A 93 14.97 -7.71 -5.76
CA VAL A 93 15.31 -7.96 -7.16
C VAL A 93 14.57 -9.21 -7.60
N LEU A 94 13.89 -9.11 -8.74
CA LEU A 94 13.26 -10.23 -9.43
C LEU A 94 14.03 -10.53 -10.71
N GLY A 95 14.43 -11.79 -10.88
CA GLY A 95 14.89 -12.30 -12.18
C GLY A 95 13.71 -12.86 -12.97
N VAL A 96 13.46 -12.35 -14.16
CA VAL A 96 12.38 -12.81 -15.04
C VAL A 96 12.94 -13.22 -16.39
N SER A 97 12.51 -14.37 -16.90
CA SER A 97 12.86 -14.82 -18.24
C SER A 97 11.74 -14.48 -19.21
N LEU A 98 12.07 -13.98 -20.40
CA LEU A 98 11.16 -13.78 -21.53
C LEU A 98 10.70 -15.10 -22.16
N LYS A 99 11.23 -16.24 -21.71
CA LYS A 99 10.83 -17.57 -22.16
C LYS A 99 9.77 -18.15 -21.21
N GLY A 100 8.58 -18.41 -21.77
CA GLY A 100 7.46 -19.04 -21.04
C GLY A 100 6.59 -18.04 -20.27
N THR A 101 5.87 -18.52 -19.25
CA THR A 101 4.92 -17.72 -18.48
C THR A 101 5.63 -16.88 -17.42
N PHE A 102 5.73 -15.57 -17.63
CA PHE A 102 6.28 -14.61 -16.66
C PHE A 102 5.21 -13.84 -15.86
N SER A 103 3.99 -13.71 -16.39
CA SER A 103 2.88 -12.97 -15.76
C SER A 103 2.67 -13.38 -14.30
N ASP A 104 2.44 -14.67 -14.05
CA ASP A 104 2.17 -15.18 -12.70
C ASP A 104 3.33 -14.89 -11.73
N LYS A 105 4.58 -15.02 -12.20
CA LYS A 105 5.77 -14.73 -11.39
C LYS A 105 5.86 -13.27 -11.00
N ILE A 106 5.51 -12.35 -11.91
CA ILE A 106 5.52 -10.91 -11.65
C ILE A 106 4.45 -10.56 -10.63
N PHE A 107 3.20 -11.00 -10.85
CA PHE A 107 2.10 -10.70 -9.94
C PHE A 107 2.29 -11.32 -8.56
N GLU A 108 2.75 -12.58 -8.48
CA GLU A 108 3.05 -13.24 -7.21
C GLU A 108 4.19 -12.53 -6.46
N PHE A 109 5.27 -12.17 -7.17
CA PHE A 109 6.38 -11.41 -6.57
C PHE A 109 5.94 -10.06 -6.03
N MET A 110 5.15 -9.32 -6.81
CA MET A 110 4.65 -8.00 -6.43
C MET A 110 3.67 -8.09 -5.27
N ASP A 111 2.74 -9.05 -5.26
CA ASP A 111 1.79 -9.25 -4.16
C ASP A 111 2.50 -9.68 -2.87
N TYR A 112 3.42 -10.67 -2.95
CA TYR A 112 4.18 -11.14 -1.80
C TYR A 112 4.98 -10.01 -1.14
N ASN A 113 5.71 -9.23 -1.93
CA ASN A 113 6.50 -8.12 -1.41
C ASN A 113 5.63 -6.94 -0.98
N GLY A 114 4.57 -6.62 -1.73
CA GLY A 114 3.60 -5.58 -1.39
C GLY A 114 2.97 -5.79 -0.01
N LYS A 115 2.60 -7.04 0.31
CA LYS A 115 2.11 -7.43 1.65
C LYS A 115 3.13 -7.13 2.74
N ARG A 116 4.38 -7.57 2.55
CA ARG A 116 5.49 -7.32 3.50
C ARG A 116 5.86 -5.85 3.65
N TRP A 117 5.54 -5.03 2.65
CA TRP A 117 5.79 -3.59 2.68
C TRP A 117 4.64 -2.81 3.30
N GLY A 118 3.47 -3.46 3.39
CA GLY A 118 2.22 -2.81 3.69
C GLY A 118 1.87 -1.73 2.67
N ALA A 119 2.18 -1.97 1.40
CA ALA A 119 1.88 -1.06 0.31
C ALA A 119 0.35 -0.99 0.06
N ARG A 120 -0.09 -0.07 -0.81
CA ARG A 120 -1.49 -0.03 -1.23
C ARG A 120 -1.71 -1.12 -2.29
N PRO A 121 -2.74 -1.99 -2.17
CA PRO A 121 -2.96 -3.10 -3.11
C PRO A 121 -3.04 -2.63 -4.57
N GLU A 122 -3.75 -1.53 -4.82
CA GLU A 122 -3.92 -0.94 -6.15
C GLU A 122 -2.59 -0.52 -6.78
N ILE A 123 -1.68 0.09 -6.01
CA ILE A 123 -0.36 0.51 -6.51
C ILE A 123 0.48 -0.71 -6.89
N ILE A 124 0.45 -1.75 -6.07
CA ILE A 124 1.16 -3.02 -6.32
C ILE A 124 0.64 -3.69 -7.59
N PHE A 125 -0.68 -3.72 -7.76
CA PHE A 125 -1.32 -4.24 -8.97
C PHE A 125 -0.94 -3.43 -10.21
N ASN A 126 -1.02 -2.10 -10.15
CA ASN A 126 -0.70 -1.23 -11.29
C ASN A 126 0.76 -1.37 -11.73
N VAL A 127 1.70 -1.44 -10.79
CA VAL A 127 3.12 -1.67 -11.13
C VAL A 127 3.34 -3.08 -11.65
N GLY A 128 2.69 -4.10 -11.08
CA GLY A 128 2.72 -5.46 -11.61
C GLY A 128 2.20 -5.54 -13.05
N ALA A 129 1.11 -4.84 -13.35
CA ALA A 129 0.55 -4.74 -14.69
C ALA A 129 1.49 -4.03 -15.67
N ALA A 130 2.09 -2.90 -15.27
CA ALA A 130 3.06 -2.18 -16.10
C ALA A 130 4.32 -3.01 -16.38
N LEU A 131 4.81 -3.75 -15.38
CA LEU A 131 5.92 -4.70 -15.56
C LEU A 131 5.53 -5.81 -16.53
N ASN A 132 4.33 -6.37 -16.41
CA ASN A 132 3.84 -7.42 -17.29
C ASN A 132 3.70 -6.94 -18.74
N GLU A 133 3.10 -5.77 -18.95
CA GLU A 133 2.96 -5.15 -20.27
C GLU A 133 4.33 -4.91 -20.92
N PHE A 134 5.30 -4.39 -20.17
CA PHE A 134 6.66 -4.25 -20.69
C PHE A 134 7.24 -5.60 -21.14
N MET A 135 7.05 -6.67 -20.35
CA MET A 135 7.56 -8.00 -20.65
C MET A 135 6.88 -8.62 -21.87
N ASP A 136 5.59 -8.38 -22.07
CA ASP A 136 4.86 -8.78 -23.29
C ASP A 136 5.45 -8.10 -24.53
N ILE A 137 5.70 -6.79 -24.47
CA ILE A 137 6.31 -6.05 -25.59
C ILE A 137 7.74 -6.56 -25.83
N ALA A 138 8.53 -6.80 -24.77
CA ALA A 138 9.89 -7.32 -24.87
C ALA A 138 9.95 -8.73 -25.49
N ALA A 139 8.98 -9.60 -25.16
CA ALA A 139 8.87 -10.93 -25.73
C ALA A 139 8.41 -10.89 -27.20
N GLY A 140 7.45 -10.01 -27.53
CA GLY A 140 6.84 -9.93 -28.87
C GLY A 140 7.69 -9.23 -29.92
N TYR A 141 8.37 -8.14 -29.57
CA TYR A 141 9.09 -7.28 -30.54
C TYR A 141 10.60 -7.57 -30.62
N GLY A 142 11.15 -8.40 -29.73
CA GLY A 142 12.52 -8.88 -29.82
C GLY A 142 13.62 -7.81 -29.69
N PHE A 143 13.29 -6.60 -29.21
CA PHE A 143 14.27 -5.52 -29.02
C PHE A 143 15.24 -5.76 -27.87
N VAL A 144 14.96 -6.78 -27.03
CA VAL A 144 15.83 -7.23 -25.94
C VAL A 144 16.69 -8.41 -26.38
N ILE A 145 18.01 -8.24 -26.24
CA ILE A 145 19.04 -9.22 -26.57
C ILE A 145 19.04 -10.35 -25.54
N ASP A 146 19.19 -9.99 -24.26
CA ASP A 146 19.24 -10.94 -23.16
C ASP A 146 17.83 -11.41 -22.77
N LYS A 147 17.59 -12.72 -22.76
CA LYS A 147 16.27 -13.25 -22.43
C LYS A 147 15.97 -13.28 -20.93
N ASP A 148 16.97 -13.09 -20.09
CA ASP A 148 16.81 -13.00 -18.65
C ASP A 148 17.04 -11.55 -18.20
N LEU A 149 15.98 -10.93 -17.68
CA LEU A 149 15.97 -9.55 -17.22
C LEU A 149 15.96 -9.50 -15.70
N LYS A 150 16.52 -8.42 -15.17
CA LYS A 150 16.45 -8.09 -13.75
C LYS A 150 15.54 -6.89 -13.56
N VAL A 151 14.55 -7.06 -12.69
CA VAL A 151 13.67 -5.99 -12.23
C VAL A 151 14.07 -5.66 -10.80
N ASN A 152 14.56 -4.45 -10.59
CA ASN A 152 14.84 -3.91 -9.26
C ASN A 152 13.62 -3.15 -8.79
N VAL A 153 13.06 -3.53 -7.65
CA VAL A 153 11.93 -2.83 -7.06
C VAL A 153 12.37 -2.22 -5.74
N TYR A 154 12.25 -0.91 -5.66
CA TYR A 154 12.52 -0.11 -4.49
C TYR A 154 11.18 0.37 -3.94
N PHE A 155 10.99 0.18 -2.64
CA PHE A 155 9.87 0.74 -1.93
C PHE A 155 10.38 1.58 -0.77
N ASP A 156 10.00 2.85 -0.79
CA ASP A 156 9.86 3.63 0.42
C ASP A 156 8.36 3.83 0.71
N GLU A 157 8.00 4.23 1.92
CA GLU A 157 6.59 4.31 2.33
C GLU A 157 5.70 5.21 1.42
N PHE A 158 6.34 6.06 0.61
CA PHE A 158 5.73 7.07 -0.26
C PHE A 158 5.92 6.77 -1.75
N SER A 159 7.02 6.14 -2.16
CA SER A 159 7.31 5.78 -3.56
C SER A 159 7.49 4.27 -3.74
N LEU A 160 7.01 3.78 -4.88
CA LEU A 160 7.35 2.45 -5.37
C LEU A 160 7.96 2.62 -6.75
N ASP A 161 9.24 2.33 -6.85
CA ASP A 161 10.04 2.50 -8.05
C ASP A 161 10.44 1.12 -8.57
N ALA A 162 10.04 0.80 -9.80
CA ALA A 162 10.44 -0.43 -10.47
C ALA A 162 11.35 -0.07 -11.66
N THR A 163 12.56 -0.61 -11.67
CA THR A 163 13.56 -0.36 -12.70
C THR A 163 13.94 -1.67 -13.38
N ILE A 164 13.70 -1.73 -14.68
CA ILE A 164 14.09 -2.85 -15.52
C ILE A 164 15.40 -2.48 -16.23
N CYS A 165 16.42 -3.31 -16.06
CA CYS A 165 17.68 -3.16 -16.78
C CYS A 165 17.81 -4.27 -17.81
N TYR A 166 18.00 -3.91 -19.08
CA TYR A 166 18.13 -4.85 -20.17
C TYR A 166 19.13 -4.36 -21.23
N ARG A 167 19.69 -5.29 -21.98
CA ARG A 167 20.56 -4.98 -23.13
C ARG A 167 19.76 -5.09 -24.42
N GLY A 168 19.78 -4.05 -25.24
CA GLY A 168 18.99 -4.00 -26.47
C GLY A 168 18.75 -2.58 -26.95
N GLN A 169 17.65 -2.39 -27.68
CA GLN A 169 17.21 -1.06 -28.10
C GLN A 169 16.31 -0.42 -27.04
N LEU A 170 16.47 0.88 -26.83
CA LEU A 170 15.61 1.62 -25.90
C LEU A 170 14.19 1.68 -26.46
N ILE A 171 13.21 1.30 -25.64
CA ILE A 171 11.79 1.45 -26.00
C ILE A 171 11.47 2.95 -26.09
N GLN A 172 10.77 3.36 -27.15
CA GLN A 172 10.26 4.71 -27.28
C GLN A 172 8.81 4.73 -26.85
N PHE A 173 8.52 5.46 -25.76
CA PHE A 173 7.16 5.72 -25.35
C PHE A 173 6.63 6.94 -26.11
N PRO A 174 5.45 6.87 -26.74
CA PRO A 174 4.88 8.03 -27.42
C PRO A 174 4.46 9.10 -26.39
N ASP A 175 4.92 10.34 -26.60
CA ASP A 175 4.61 11.49 -25.71
C ASP A 175 3.14 11.95 -25.79
N LYS A 176 2.42 11.53 -26.83
CA LYS A 176 1.01 11.84 -27.04
C LYS A 176 0.23 10.55 -27.31
N ARG A 177 -1.00 10.50 -26.80
CA ARG A 177 -1.94 9.44 -27.14
C ARG A 177 -2.10 9.42 -28.67
N PRO A 178 -1.92 8.26 -29.32
CA PRO A 178 -2.15 8.14 -30.75
C PRO A 178 -3.56 8.59 -31.12
N SER A 179 -3.68 9.37 -32.18
CA SER A 179 -4.96 9.76 -32.74
C SER A 179 -5.71 8.55 -33.32
N PRO A 180 -7.04 8.58 -33.43
CA PRO A 180 -7.81 7.48 -34.02
C PRO A 180 -7.30 7.04 -35.40
N ASP A 181 -6.82 7.98 -36.22
CA ASP A 181 -6.30 7.72 -37.56
C ASP A 181 -4.95 7.00 -37.53
N GLU A 182 -4.08 7.34 -36.58
CA GLU A 182 -2.79 6.66 -36.34
C GLU A 182 -2.99 5.22 -35.84
N ILE A 183 -4.03 4.97 -35.03
CA ILE A 183 -4.39 3.62 -34.57
C ILE A 183 -4.91 2.75 -35.73
N MET A 184 -5.68 3.35 -36.64
CA MET A 184 -6.19 2.66 -37.84
C MET A 184 -5.15 2.49 -38.95
N GLY A 185 -3.92 3.01 -38.77
CA GLY A 185 -2.87 2.94 -39.77
C GLY A 185 -3.18 3.76 -41.04
N ILE A 186 -4.13 4.70 -40.96
CA ILE A 186 -4.51 5.54 -42.10
C ILE A 186 -3.44 6.65 -42.19
N LYS A 187 -2.43 6.41 -43.04
CA LYS A 187 -1.54 7.48 -43.48
C LYS A 187 -2.38 8.49 -44.26
N THR A 188 -2.62 9.66 -43.69
CA THR A 188 -3.06 10.82 -44.45
C THR A 188 -1.95 11.16 -45.44
N ALA A 189 -2.19 10.82 -46.71
CA ALA A 189 -1.36 11.28 -47.81
C ALA A 189 -1.49 12.81 -47.94
N PRO A 190 -0.42 13.51 -48.37
CA PRO A 190 -0.35 14.97 -48.39
C PRO A 190 -1.36 15.63 -49.33
#